data_AF-Q4UM91-F1
#
_entry.id   AF-Q4UM91-F1
#
_cell.length_a   1.000
_cell.length_b   1.000
_cell.length_c   1.000
_cell.angle_alpha   90.00
_cell.angle_beta   90.00
_cell.angle_gamma   90.00
#
_symmetry.space_group_name_H-M   'P 1'
#
loop_
_entity.id
_entity.type
_entity.pdbx_description
1 polymer ?
#
loop_
_entity_poly.entity_id
_entity_poly.type
_entity_poly.pdbx_seq_one_letter_code
_entity_poly.pdbx_strand_id
1 'polypeptide(L)'
;MLTLIIEEGAKIIGSVTSTGGVAGTLVFIGDGEVTGDIGTDDENKPDIIEISGDNTKQVTLRGNVLVNDLVFVQGVDSSGKANIENGLVARRVVFNNENADGGTLVINAPSAVNAIVNPNNGMIVLNADFTISDPSAGDIREIKIADNIKYTIDAKSGNVDLLNNGAKIIFEGAGSELNLINTGNTDKQFTLYSNLNPSDAEDEYGIVRVEATTNNLTIANNGGPYTIGQDNTHRLKEFEVKGAGNIVIDNTIFTKQFNMNNTGQVTLNQVLDLGVGGGVLFAADGKLTANNGISGSVTTATNDTGTLTIGTGNVTGAIGTNGGSKLKEVNFNGVSNVTSIDATIVKISNAAANVTAAGQISGAVSYTADGKLTANNGISGSVTTATNDTGTLTIGAGNVTGAIGTSGDNKLKEVNFNGASNVTSIDATIVKINNVTAAGQISGAVSYTADGKLTANNGINGAVTTNDTGTLTIGAGNVTGAIGTNGGNKLKEVNFNGVSNVTSIDAT
;
A
#
# COMPACT_ATOMS: atom_id res chain seq x y z
N MET A 1 -3.32 47.42 25.21
CA MET A 1 -3.59 46.90 23.86
C MET A 1 -3.76 48.11 22.95
N LEU A 2 -2.89 48.25 21.96
CA LEU A 2 -2.94 49.35 20.98
C LEU A 2 -3.64 48.82 19.73
N THR A 3 -4.61 49.57 19.20
CA THR A 3 -5.30 49.21 17.95
C THR A 3 -4.94 50.24 16.88
N LEU A 4 -4.44 49.76 15.74
CA LEU A 4 -4.24 50.57 14.54
C LEU A 4 -5.29 50.17 13.51
N ILE A 5 -6.13 51.13 13.12
CA ILE A 5 -7.15 50.96 12.10
C ILE A 5 -6.60 51.44 10.75
N ILE A 6 -6.73 50.59 9.74
CA ILE A 6 -6.33 50.82 8.36
C ILE A 6 -7.60 50.95 7.52
N GLU A 7 -7.82 52.16 7.03
CA GLU A 7 -8.94 52.51 6.17
C GLU A 7 -8.86 51.78 4.82
N GLU A 8 -10.01 51.70 4.13
CA GLU A 8 -10.11 51.07 2.82
C GLU A 8 -9.12 51.67 1.80
N GLY A 9 -8.40 50.79 1.09
CA GLY A 9 -7.40 51.12 0.09
C GLY A 9 -6.08 51.65 0.66
N ALA A 10 -5.93 51.72 1.98
CA ALA A 10 -4.72 52.25 2.59
C ALA A 10 -3.54 51.26 2.50
N LYS A 11 -2.34 51.85 2.41
CA LYS A 11 -1.07 51.14 2.24
C LYS A 11 -0.08 51.55 3.33
N ILE A 12 0.43 50.56 4.06
CA ILE A 12 1.57 50.73 4.96
C ILE A 12 2.84 50.39 4.19
N ILE A 13 3.75 51.36 4.10
CA ILE A 13 5.07 51.19 3.50
C ILE A 13 6.07 50.89 4.63
N GLY A 14 6.70 49.72 4.56
CA GLY A 14 7.66 49.25 5.56
C GLY A 14 7.05 48.24 6.54
N SER A 15 7.81 47.92 7.58
CA SER A 15 7.46 46.88 8.56
C SER A 15 6.52 47.40 9.66
N VAL A 16 5.69 46.51 10.20
CA VAL A 16 4.83 46.76 11.35
C VAL A 16 5.27 45.85 12.50
N THR A 17 5.72 46.43 13.60
CA THR A 17 6.14 45.67 14.79
C THR A 17 5.41 46.18 16.02
N SER A 18 5.12 45.28 16.95
CA SER A 18 4.78 45.68 18.31
C SER A 18 6.06 45.61 19.13
N THR A 19 6.44 46.66 19.85
CA THR A 19 7.73 46.67 20.57
C THR A 19 7.52 46.44 22.07
N GLY A 20 8.43 45.68 22.70
CA GLY A 20 8.47 45.49 24.14
C GLY A 20 7.35 44.60 24.70
N GLY A 21 6.90 43.59 23.95
CA GLY A 21 5.92 42.60 24.42
C GLY A 21 4.48 43.11 24.56
N VAL A 22 4.18 44.30 24.03
CA VAL A 22 2.81 44.86 24.09
C VAL A 22 1.92 44.16 23.07
N ALA A 23 0.79 43.61 23.49
CA ALA A 23 -0.22 43.09 22.57
C ALA A 23 -0.83 44.23 21.73
N GLY A 24 -0.68 44.17 20.41
CA GLY A 24 -1.24 45.12 19.45
C GLY A 24 -2.23 44.45 18.48
N THR A 25 -3.19 45.22 17.99
CA THR A 25 -4.18 44.79 17.00
C THR A 25 -4.06 45.67 15.75
N LEU A 26 -3.96 45.02 14.58
CA LEU A 26 -3.99 45.67 13.27
C LEU A 26 -5.33 45.36 12.59
N VAL A 27 -6.16 46.37 12.33
CA VAL A 27 -7.49 46.19 11.74
C VAL A 27 -7.54 46.77 10.34
N PHE A 28 -7.90 45.96 9.35
CA PHE A 28 -8.17 46.41 7.98
C PHE A 28 -9.68 46.45 7.77
N ILE A 29 -10.23 47.61 7.40
CA ILE A 29 -11.69 47.81 7.20
C ILE A 29 -12.14 47.48 5.75
N GLY A 30 -11.23 47.02 4.89
CA GLY A 30 -11.52 46.62 3.52
C GLY A 30 -10.23 46.29 2.78
N ASP A 31 -10.09 46.79 1.55
CA ASP A 31 -8.85 46.63 0.78
C ASP A 31 -7.65 47.23 1.53
N GLY A 32 -6.50 46.57 1.51
CA GLY A 32 -5.32 47.09 2.22
C GLY A 32 -4.02 46.41 1.82
N GLU A 33 -2.90 47.06 2.10
CA GLU A 33 -1.58 46.55 1.78
C GLU A 33 -0.55 46.86 2.87
N VAL A 34 0.30 45.89 3.21
CA VAL A 34 1.53 46.12 3.98
C VAL A 34 2.71 45.61 3.17
N THR A 35 3.68 46.48 2.88
CA THR A 35 4.80 46.12 2.00
C THR A 35 5.97 45.44 2.71
N GLY A 36 6.12 45.64 4.02
CA GLY A 36 7.19 45.07 4.83
C GLY A 36 6.70 43.97 5.78
N ASP A 37 7.61 43.42 6.57
CA ASP A 37 7.33 42.37 7.55
C ASP A 37 6.35 42.85 8.64
N ILE A 38 5.51 41.95 9.12
CA ILE A 38 4.65 42.14 10.28
C ILE A 38 5.14 41.23 11.39
N GLY A 39 5.65 41.82 12.47
CA GLY A 39 6.34 41.10 13.54
C GLY A 39 7.76 40.64 13.15
N THR A 40 8.67 40.62 14.12
CA THR A 40 10.08 40.19 13.89
C THR A 40 10.46 38.94 14.68
N ASP A 41 9.80 38.70 15.81
CA ASP A 41 10.04 37.58 16.70
C ASP A 41 8.82 37.39 17.62
N ASP A 42 8.89 36.40 18.51
CA ASP A 42 7.78 36.03 19.38
C ASP A 42 7.37 37.13 20.38
N GLU A 43 8.28 38.01 20.76
CA GLU A 43 8.02 39.13 21.69
C GLU A 43 7.53 40.38 20.94
N ASN A 44 7.94 40.54 19.67
CA ASN A 44 7.72 41.75 18.89
C ASN A 44 6.69 41.60 17.75
N LYS A 45 5.74 40.68 17.90
CA LYS A 45 4.63 40.45 16.96
C LYS A 45 3.32 41.09 17.42
N PRO A 46 2.44 41.52 16.50
CA PRO A 46 1.06 41.83 16.85
C PRO A 46 0.36 40.61 17.45
N ASP A 47 -0.60 40.86 18.32
CA ASP A 47 -1.46 39.81 18.87
C ASP A 47 -2.52 39.43 17.85
N ILE A 48 -3.12 40.43 17.18
CA ILE A 48 -4.21 40.21 16.24
C ILE A 48 -3.97 40.99 14.96
N ILE A 49 -4.16 40.32 13.82
CA ILE A 49 -4.47 40.97 12.54
C ILE A 49 -5.93 40.66 12.22
N GLU A 50 -6.73 41.69 12.03
CA GLU A 50 -8.15 41.62 11.78
C GLU A 50 -8.43 42.06 10.35
N ILE A 51 -9.04 41.16 9.57
CA ILE A 51 -9.40 41.36 8.16
C ILE A 51 -10.90 41.51 8.09
N SER A 52 -11.36 42.74 7.86
CA SER A 52 -12.76 43.04 7.60
C SER A 52 -13.05 43.21 6.11
N GLY A 53 -14.33 43.12 5.76
CA GLY A 53 -14.85 43.39 4.42
C GLY A 53 -15.64 42.20 3.88
N ASP A 54 -16.34 42.40 2.75
CA ASP A 54 -17.01 41.32 2.03
C ASP A 54 -16.01 40.50 1.18
N ASN A 55 -16.48 39.45 0.50
CA ASN A 55 -15.64 38.58 -0.33
C ASN A 55 -14.99 39.26 -1.56
N THR A 56 -15.31 40.53 -1.84
CA THR A 56 -14.65 41.34 -2.88
C THR A 56 -13.42 42.06 -2.34
N LYS A 57 -13.29 42.20 -1.01
CA LYS A 57 -12.19 42.90 -0.36
C LYS A 57 -10.98 42.02 -0.12
N GLN A 58 -9.80 42.60 -0.31
CA GLN A 58 -8.53 41.91 -0.16
C GLN A 58 -7.49 42.74 0.60
N VAL A 59 -6.90 42.12 1.60
CA VAL A 59 -5.69 42.61 2.26
C VAL A 59 -4.48 41.82 1.73
N THR A 60 -3.48 42.53 1.23
CA THR A 60 -2.22 41.93 0.76
C THR A 60 -1.09 42.20 1.75
N LEU A 61 -0.52 41.13 2.28
CA LEU A 61 0.59 41.16 3.22
C LEU A 61 1.85 40.68 2.49
N ARG A 62 2.70 41.64 2.07
CA ARG A 62 3.85 41.35 1.21
C ARG A 62 5.08 40.87 1.95
N GLY A 63 5.25 41.28 3.21
CA GLY A 63 6.34 40.80 4.06
C GLY A 63 6.01 39.48 4.74
N ASN A 64 6.95 38.98 5.54
CA ASN A 64 6.70 37.86 6.44
C ASN A 64 5.70 38.29 7.51
N VAL A 65 4.75 37.42 7.83
CA VAL A 65 3.71 37.69 8.84
C VAL A 65 3.91 36.74 10.01
N LEU A 66 4.33 37.29 11.13
CA LEU A 66 4.36 36.63 12.42
C LEU A 66 3.30 37.30 13.31
N VAL A 67 2.30 36.53 13.75
CA VAL A 67 1.15 37.04 14.53
C VAL A 67 0.67 35.94 15.47
N ASN A 68 -0.01 36.28 16.57
CA ASN A 68 -0.74 35.24 17.31
C ASN A 68 -1.97 34.81 16.51
N ASP A 69 -2.91 35.71 16.25
CA ASP A 69 -4.15 35.38 15.57
C ASP A 69 -4.36 36.22 14.30
N LEU A 70 -4.63 35.55 13.18
CA LEU A 70 -5.19 36.17 11.97
C LEU A 70 -6.70 35.92 11.99
N VAL A 71 -7.49 36.99 12.09
CA VAL A 71 -8.94 36.92 12.34
C VAL A 71 -9.69 37.54 11.17
N PHE A 72 -10.63 36.80 10.60
CA PHE A 72 -11.61 37.33 9.66
C PHE A 72 -12.83 37.79 10.44
N VAL A 73 -13.23 39.04 10.22
CA VAL A 73 -14.38 39.68 10.84
C VAL A 73 -15.24 40.35 9.75
N GLN A 74 -16.44 40.80 10.12
CA GLN A 74 -17.45 41.44 9.26
C GLN A 74 -18.26 40.54 8.31
N GLY A 75 -19.50 41.01 8.10
CA GLY A 75 -20.46 40.63 7.06
C GLY A 75 -21.49 39.58 7.52
N VAL A 76 -22.79 39.89 7.38
CA VAL A 76 -23.86 38.88 7.49
C VAL A 76 -23.83 37.88 6.32
N ASP A 77 -23.26 38.29 5.19
CA ASP A 77 -23.32 37.53 3.94
C ASP A 77 -21.96 36.95 3.50
N SER A 78 -20.83 37.62 3.78
CA SER A 78 -19.48 37.14 3.41
C SER A 78 -18.37 37.85 4.19
N SER A 79 -17.15 37.29 4.18
CA SER A 79 -15.95 37.89 4.79
C SER A 79 -14.80 38.04 3.79
N GLY A 80 -13.85 38.92 4.10
CA GLY A 80 -12.75 39.33 3.22
C GLY A 80 -11.68 38.27 2.95
N LYS A 81 -10.67 38.68 2.16
CA LYS A 81 -9.55 37.83 1.75
C LYS A 81 -8.23 38.32 2.34
N ALA A 82 -7.44 37.41 2.89
CA ALA A 82 -6.05 37.66 3.29
C ALA A 82 -5.10 37.01 2.29
N ASN A 83 -4.28 37.81 1.62
CA ASN A 83 -3.31 37.37 0.63
C ASN A 83 -1.88 37.45 1.22
N ILE A 84 -1.28 36.30 1.50
CA ILE A 84 0.06 36.18 2.10
C ILE A 84 1.08 35.94 1.00
N GLU A 85 2.01 36.86 0.77
CA GLU A 85 2.98 36.74 -0.33
C GLU A 85 4.35 36.18 0.06
N ASN A 86 4.79 36.29 1.33
CA ASN A 86 6.17 35.91 1.71
C ASN A 86 6.27 34.90 2.87
N GLY A 87 5.21 34.74 3.66
CA GLY A 87 5.08 33.66 4.65
C GLY A 87 4.18 34.06 5.81
N LEU A 88 3.45 33.08 6.37
CA LEU A 88 2.62 33.24 7.55
C LEU A 88 3.04 32.24 8.63
N VAL A 89 3.34 32.74 9.82
CA VAL A 89 3.45 31.98 11.05
C VAL A 89 2.43 32.53 12.03
N ALA A 90 1.39 31.75 12.30
CA ALA A 90 0.34 32.13 13.25
C ALA A 90 0.06 31.05 14.28
N ARG A 91 -0.30 31.47 15.50
CA ARG A 91 -0.88 30.55 16.48
C ARG A 91 -2.24 30.07 15.97
N ARG A 92 -3.08 30.99 15.50
CA ARG A 92 -4.42 30.63 14.98
C ARG A 92 -4.80 31.44 13.75
N VAL A 93 -5.58 30.81 12.88
CA VAL A 93 -6.44 31.51 11.93
C VAL A 93 -7.88 31.34 12.39
N VAL A 94 -8.61 32.44 12.52
CA VAL A 94 -9.99 32.45 12.99
C VAL A 94 -10.88 32.90 11.85
N PHE A 95 -11.65 31.98 11.29
CA PHE A 95 -12.67 32.32 10.31
C PHE A 95 -13.92 32.86 11.00
N ASN A 96 -14.65 33.72 10.29
CA ASN A 96 -15.91 34.26 10.75
C ASN A 96 -16.96 33.15 10.81
N ASN A 97 -17.67 33.00 11.94
CA ASN A 97 -18.75 32.03 12.11
C ASN A 97 -20.15 32.63 11.92
N GLU A 98 -20.25 33.93 11.65
CA GLU A 98 -21.52 34.62 11.45
C GLU A 98 -22.07 34.47 10.03
N ASN A 99 -21.24 34.01 9.08
CA ASN A 99 -21.65 33.78 7.68
C ASN A 99 -21.07 32.49 7.11
N ALA A 100 -21.65 32.01 6.01
CA ALA A 100 -21.26 30.74 5.39
C ALA A 100 -19.86 30.76 4.77
N ASP A 101 -19.36 31.94 4.37
CA ASP A 101 -18.11 32.11 3.61
C ASP A 101 -16.86 32.34 4.44
N GLY A 102 -17.00 32.70 5.73
CA GLY A 102 -15.99 32.72 6.80
C GLY A 102 -14.71 33.53 6.59
N GLY A 103 -14.40 33.91 5.35
CA GLY A 103 -13.13 34.48 4.92
C GLY A 103 -12.34 33.53 4.03
N THR A 104 -11.46 34.10 3.22
CA THR A 104 -10.51 33.34 2.40
C THR A 104 -9.08 33.65 2.81
N LEU A 105 -8.31 32.61 3.09
CA LEU A 105 -6.86 32.71 3.25
C LEU A 105 -6.18 32.23 1.96
N VAL A 106 -5.34 33.08 1.37
CA VAL A 106 -4.53 32.75 0.19
C VAL A 106 -3.06 32.71 0.60
N ILE A 107 -2.42 31.56 0.39
CA ILE A 107 -1.02 31.30 0.75
C ILE A 107 -0.18 31.25 -0.53
N ASN A 108 0.70 32.22 -0.76
CA ASN A 108 1.62 32.24 -1.92
C ASN A 108 3.10 32.03 -1.55
N ALA A 109 3.38 31.82 -0.27
CA ALA A 109 4.70 31.43 0.21
C ALA A 109 4.58 30.43 1.36
N PRO A 110 5.61 29.58 1.59
CA PRO A 110 5.60 28.57 2.63
C PRO A 110 5.13 29.13 3.97
N SER A 111 4.11 28.50 4.55
CA SER A 111 3.42 29.02 5.74
C SER A 111 3.06 27.89 6.70
N ALA A 112 2.94 28.23 7.98
CA ALA A 112 2.56 27.29 9.04
C ALA A 112 1.65 27.96 10.06
N VAL A 113 0.59 27.27 10.46
CA VAL A 113 -0.31 27.72 11.52
C VAL A 113 -0.55 26.58 12.50
N ASN A 114 -0.71 26.89 13.79
CA ASN A 114 -0.94 25.82 14.74
C ASN A 114 -2.36 25.29 14.62
N ALA A 115 -3.38 26.16 14.68
CA ALA A 115 -4.79 25.75 14.68
C ALA A 115 -5.70 26.67 13.85
N ILE A 116 -6.87 26.15 13.49
CA ILE A 116 -7.95 26.87 12.84
C ILE A 116 -9.15 26.95 13.79
N VAL A 117 -9.76 28.12 13.89
CA VAL A 117 -11.00 28.34 14.64
C VAL A 117 -12.12 28.62 13.64
N ASN A 118 -13.28 28.01 13.88
CA ASN A 118 -14.43 27.98 12.95
C ASN A 118 -14.07 27.44 11.55
N PRO A 119 -13.37 26.28 11.46
CA PRO A 119 -12.84 25.77 10.20
C PRO A 119 -13.95 25.50 9.15
N ASN A 120 -15.15 25.10 9.60
CA ASN A 120 -16.31 24.78 8.74
C ASN A 120 -16.85 25.98 7.92
N ASN A 121 -16.33 27.18 8.13
CA ASN A 121 -16.75 28.38 7.40
C ASN A 121 -15.66 28.90 6.45
N GLY A 122 -14.40 28.47 6.61
CA GLY A 122 -13.26 29.06 5.92
C GLY A 122 -12.92 28.42 4.58
N MET A 123 -12.37 29.20 3.66
CA MET A 123 -11.69 28.70 2.46
C MET A 123 -10.19 28.97 2.54
N ILE A 124 -9.38 27.98 2.18
CA ILE A 124 -7.93 28.14 2.04
C ILE A 124 -7.52 27.81 0.60
N VAL A 125 -6.77 28.72 -0.02
CA VAL A 125 -6.18 28.55 -1.36
C VAL A 125 -4.67 28.49 -1.22
N LEU A 126 -4.07 27.39 -1.67
CA LEU A 126 -2.65 27.10 -1.50
C LEU A 126 -1.91 27.17 -2.83
N ASN A 127 -1.14 28.26 -3.02
CA ASN A 127 -0.17 28.44 -4.09
C ASN A 127 1.28 28.20 -3.61
N ALA A 128 1.45 27.81 -2.34
CA ALA A 128 2.71 27.43 -1.71
C ALA A 128 2.45 26.48 -0.54
N ASP A 129 3.51 25.81 -0.09
CA ASP A 129 3.44 24.79 0.95
C ASP A 129 2.80 25.33 2.24
N PHE A 130 1.92 24.54 2.84
CA PHE A 130 1.18 24.93 4.04
C PHE A 130 1.11 23.79 5.05
N THR A 131 1.33 24.11 6.32
CA THR A 131 1.29 23.13 7.41
C THR A 131 0.34 23.54 8.52
N ILE A 132 -0.47 22.59 8.99
CA ILE A 132 -1.29 22.71 10.21
C ILE A 132 -1.00 21.52 11.13
N SER A 133 -0.83 21.75 12.42
CA SER A 133 -0.45 20.71 13.40
C SER A 133 -1.50 20.44 14.48
N ASP A 134 -2.73 20.87 14.26
CA ASP A 134 -3.88 20.72 15.17
C ASP A 134 -5.04 19.98 14.47
N PRO A 135 -5.84 19.19 15.21
CA PRO A 135 -7.01 18.49 14.67
C PRO A 135 -7.98 19.34 13.85
N SER A 136 -8.09 20.65 14.13
CA SER A 136 -8.95 21.58 13.37
C SER A 136 -8.64 21.64 11.87
N ALA A 137 -7.48 21.16 11.43
CA ALA A 137 -7.11 21.07 10.02
C ALA A 137 -8.05 20.22 9.15
N GLY A 138 -8.74 19.25 9.76
CA GLY A 138 -9.60 18.32 9.03
C GLY A 138 -11.04 18.81 8.79
N ASP A 139 -11.46 19.83 9.53
CA ASP A 139 -12.81 20.43 9.49
C ASP A 139 -12.90 21.65 8.56
N ILE A 140 -11.83 21.99 7.83
CA ILE A 140 -11.83 23.19 6.96
C ILE A 140 -12.81 22.96 5.80
N ARG A 141 -13.78 23.86 5.63
CA ARG A 141 -14.84 23.75 4.62
C ARG A 141 -14.31 23.44 3.22
N GLU A 142 -13.31 24.20 2.78
CA GLU A 142 -12.73 24.02 1.45
C GLU A 142 -11.24 24.37 1.45
N ILE A 143 -10.44 23.45 0.92
CA ILE A 143 -9.02 23.66 0.66
C ILE A 143 -8.75 23.38 -0.81
N LYS A 144 -8.11 24.34 -1.49
CA LYS A 144 -7.61 24.16 -2.86
C LYS A 144 -6.10 24.08 -2.83
N ILE A 145 -5.57 22.98 -3.35
CA ILE A 145 -4.13 22.73 -3.45
C ILE A 145 -3.75 22.92 -4.91
N ALA A 146 -2.98 23.96 -5.21
CA ALA A 146 -2.47 24.18 -6.55
C ALA A 146 -1.48 23.07 -6.97
N ASP A 147 -1.26 22.95 -8.27
CA ASP A 147 -0.33 21.95 -8.80
C ASP A 147 1.09 22.14 -8.25
N ASN A 148 1.73 21.04 -7.87
CA ASN A 148 3.07 20.98 -7.25
C ASN A 148 3.17 21.65 -5.86
N ILE A 149 2.05 21.85 -5.17
CA ILE A 149 2.00 22.40 -3.81
C ILE A 149 1.68 21.33 -2.78
N LYS A 150 2.26 21.46 -1.58
CA LYS A 150 2.03 20.54 -0.46
C LYS A 150 1.15 21.15 0.62
N TYR A 151 0.07 20.46 0.95
CA TYR A 151 -0.68 20.69 2.17
C TYR A 151 -0.36 19.61 3.19
N THR A 152 0.16 19.98 4.34
CA THR A 152 0.54 19.06 5.41
C THR A 152 -0.37 19.22 6.61
N ILE A 153 -1.01 18.12 6.99
CA ILE A 153 -1.70 17.98 8.27
C ILE A 153 -0.87 17.06 9.15
N ASP A 154 -0.36 17.60 10.25
CA ASP A 154 0.38 16.86 11.26
C ASP A 154 -0.51 16.56 12.46
N ALA A 155 -0.84 15.29 12.67
CA ALA A 155 -1.63 14.81 13.80
C ALA A 155 -0.88 14.88 15.15
N LYS A 156 0.22 15.63 15.23
CA LYS A 156 1.06 15.82 16.42
C LYS A 156 0.24 16.12 17.68
N SER A 157 -0.77 16.99 17.58
CA SER A 157 -1.54 17.46 18.73
C SER A 157 -2.79 16.61 19.05
N GLY A 158 -3.16 15.66 18.19
CA GLY A 158 -4.35 14.84 18.38
C GLY A 158 -4.80 14.12 17.11
N ASN A 159 -5.77 13.22 17.25
CA ASN A 159 -6.43 12.60 16.10
C ASN A 159 -7.19 13.65 15.28
N VAL A 160 -7.32 13.41 13.98
CA VAL A 160 -7.89 14.37 13.03
C VAL A 160 -9.11 13.74 12.36
N ASP A 161 -10.25 14.41 12.43
CA ASP A 161 -11.44 14.05 11.64
C ASP A 161 -11.36 14.79 10.30
N LEU A 162 -11.25 14.04 9.20
CA LEU A 162 -11.09 14.59 7.84
C LEU A 162 -12.42 14.60 7.10
N LEU A 163 -12.68 15.72 6.41
CA LEU A 163 -13.80 15.87 5.47
C LEU A 163 -15.17 15.76 6.16
N ASN A 164 -15.24 16.14 7.43
CA ASN A 164 -16.48 16.16 8.19
C ASN A 164 -17.36 17.35 7.79
N ASN A 165 -18.67 17.29 8.04
CA ASN A 165 -19.61 18.41 7.81
C ASN A 165 -19.61 18.99 6.38
N GLY A 166 -19.27 18.18 5.37
CA GLY A 166 -19.20 18.62 3.98
C GLY A 166 -17.89 19.32 3.58
N ALA A 167 -16.87 19.27 4.45
CA ALA A 167 -15.52 19.73 4.13
C ALA A 167 -14.93 19.00 2.90
N LYS A 168 -14.12 19.73 2.12
CA LYS A 168 -13.52 19.24 0.87
C LYS A 168 -12.07 19.66 0.72
N ILE A 169 -11.28 18.77 0.15
CA ILE A 169 -9.93 19.03 -0.34
C ILE A 169 -9.95 18.84 -1.85
N ILE A 170 -9.51 19.84 -2.59
CA ILE A 170 -9.51 19.89 -4.05
C ILE A 170 -8.06 19.90 -4.52
N PHE A 171 -7.70 18.94 -5.38
CA PHE A 171 -6.40 18.88 -6.04
C PHE A 171 -6.53 19.55 -7.41
N GLU A 172 -5.89 20.70 -7.62
CA GLU A 172 -6.01 21.45 -8.88
C GLU A 172 -5.06 20.94 -9.98
N GLY A 173 -4.22 19.95 -9.66
CA GLY A 173 -3.22 19.38 -10.55
C GLY A 173 -2.70 18.02 -10.08
N ALA A 174 -2.07 17.29 -11.00
CA ALA A 174 -1.51 15.95 -10.75
C ALA A 174 -0.33 15.94 -9.75
N GLY A 175 0.32 17.08 -9.52
CA GLY A 175 1.37 17.29 -8.52
C GLY A 175 0.87 17.91 -7.21
N SER A 176 -0.43 18.19 -7.07
CA SER A 176 -1.01 18.68 -5.81
C SER A 176 -0.88 17.59 -4.74
N GLU A 177 -0.34 17.90 -3.57
CA GLU A 177 0.03 16.89 -2.58
C GLU A 177 -0.63 17.14 -1.21
N LEU A 178 -1.33 16.13 -0.70
CA LEU A 178 -1.83 16.09 0.68
C LEU A 178 -0.96 15.15 1.51
N ASN A 179 -0.30 15.70 2.52
CA ASN A 179 0.51 14.96 3.48
C ASN A 179 -0.27 14.78 4.79
N LEU A 180 -0.52 13.53 5.16
CA LEU A 180 -1.11 13.13 6.44
C LEU A 180 -0.01 12.48 7.28
N ILE A 181 0.51 13.21 8.27
CA ILE A 181 1.70 12.80 8.99
C ILE A 181 1.45 12.67 10.50
N ASN A 182 2.24 11.83 11.15
CA ASN A 182 2.31 11.74 12.61
C ASN A 182 3.75 11.99 13.08
N THR A 183 4.05 13.24 13.46
CA THR A 183 5.31 13.58 14.16
C THR A 183 5.17 13.55 15.69
N GLY A 184 3.98 13.19 16.19
CA GLY A 184 3.67 13.09 17.60
C GLY A 184 4.42 11.94 18.30
N ASN A 185 4.36 11.95 19.63
CA ASN A 185 5.03 10.97 20.51
C ASN A 185 4.18 9.72 20.84
N THR A 186 3.02 9.61 20.22
CA THR A 186 2.02 8.56 20.44
C THR A 186 1.34 8.24 19.12
N ASP A 187 0.77 7.04 19.00
CA ASP A 187 -0.01 6.63 17.83
C ASP A 187 -1.13 7.64 17.52
N LYS A 188 -1.44 7.81 16.23
CA LYS A 188 -2.45 8.76 15.74
C LYS A 188 -3.38 8.15 14.71
N GLN A 189 -4.49 8.83 14.53
CA GLN A 189 -5.52 8.46 13.58
C GLN A 189 -5.99 9.69 12.79
N PHE A 190 -6.17 9.49 11.49
CA PHE A 190 -7.03 10.32 10.64
C PHE A 190 -8.32 9.53 10.36
N THR A 191 -9.48 10.12 10.59
CA THR A 191 -10.77 9.47 10.34
C THR A 191 -11.48 10.14 9.18
N LEU A 192 -11.76 9.41 8.10
CA LEU A 192 -12.49 9.94 6.94
C LEU A 192 -13.99 9.89 7.20
N TYR A 193 -14.67 11.02 6.94
CA TYR A 193 -16.13 11.16 6.96
C TYR A 193 -16.74 11.32 5.55
N SER A 194 -15.89 11.36 4.53
CA SER A 194 -16.27 11.42 3.11
C SER A 194 -15.16 10.83 2.25
N ASN A 195 -15.42 10.62 0.97
CA ASN A 195 -14.41 10.22 0.00
C ASN A 195 -13.38 11.35 -0.18
N LEU A 196 -12.10 11.01 -0.13
CA LEU A 196 -11.04 11.93 -0.51
C LEU A 196 -10.88 11.86 -2.04
N ASN A 197 -11.67 12.67 -2.74
CA ASN A 197 -11.71 12.70 -4.21
C ASN A 197 -10.62 13.62 -4.79
N PRO A 198 -9.75 13.15 -5.72
CA PRO A 198 -8.78 14.00 -6.39
C PRO A 198 -9.41 15.13 -7.20
N SER A 199 -10.47 14.85 -7.97
CA SER A 199 -11.19 15.85 -8.75
C SER A 199 -12.52 15.30 -9.27
N ASP A 200 -13.43 16.18 -9.69
CA ASP A 200 -14.74 15.77 -10.23
C ASP A 200 -14.68 15.31 -11.71
N ALA A 201 -13.53 15.37 -12.39
CA ALA A 201 -13.48 15.12 -13.84
C ALA A 201 -12.23 14.39 -14.39
N GLU A 202 -11.14 14.30 -13.63
CA GLU A 202 -9.84 13.84 -14.15
C GLU A 202 -9.31 12.61 -13.38
N ASP A 203 -8.85 11.60 -14.13
CA ASP A 203 -8.11 10.44 -13.61
C ASP A 203 -6.65 10.82 -13.36
N GLU A 204 -6.00 10.11 -12.43
CA GLU A 204 -4.57 10.28 -12.12
C GLU A 204 -4.21 11.72 -11.66
N TYR A 205 -5.06 12.30 -10.81
CA TYR A 205 -4.85 13.63 -10.21
C TYR A 205 -4.49 13.54 -8.73
N GLY A 206 -3.71 14.50 -8.23
CA GLY A 206 -3.33 14.56 -6.82
C GLY A 206 -2.42 13.43 -6.33
N ILE A 207 -1.73 13.72 -5.23
CA ILE A 207 -0.85 12.81 -4.50
C ILE A 207 -1.29 12.81 -3.05
N VAL A 208 -1.46 11.62 -2.46
CA VAL A 208 -1.68 11.49 -1.02
C VAL A 208 -0.49 10.76 -0.42
N ARG A 209 0.15 11.37 0.58
CA ARG A 209 1.23 10.76 1.35
C ARG A 209 0.79 10.54 2.78
N VAL A 210 1.04 9.33 3.28
CA VAL A 210 0.85 8.97 4.69
C VAL A 210 2.20 8.66 5.31
N GLU A 211 2.56 9.40 6.36
CA GLU A 211 3.87 9.23 7.01
C GLU A 211 3.76 8.94 8.51
N ALA A 212 4.28 7.79 8.90
CA ALA A 212 4.44 7.36 10.28
C ALA A 212 5.93 7.32 10.63
N THR A 213 6.51 8.42 11.12
CA THR A 213 7.97 8.52 11.30
C THR A 213 8.48 7.50 12.32
N THR A 214 7.81 7.39 13.48
CA THR A 214 8.17 6.46 14.56
C THR A 214 6.97 5.77 15.18
N ASN A 215 5.93 6.55 15.49
CA ASN A 215 4.67 6.04 16.03
C ASN A 215 3.71 5.64 14.92
N ASN A 216 2.77 4.76 15.22
CA ASN A 216 1.86 4.23 14.22
C ASN A 216 0.87 5.29 13.74
N LEU A 217 0.34 5.08 12.54
CA LEU A 217 -0.69 5.93 11.94
C LEU A 217 -1.81 5.08 11.34
N THR A 218 -3.05 5.40 11.71
CA THR A 218 -4.24 4.77 11.11
C THR A 218 -5.01 5.78 10.29
N ILE A 219 -5.40 5.40 9.07
CA ILE A 219 -6.41 6.09 8.28
C ILE A 219 -7.70 5.27 8.39
N ALA A 220 -8.63 5.74 9.20
CA ALA A 220 -9.88 5.06 9.54
C ALA A 220 -11.02 5.50 8.60
N ASN A 221 -11.97 4.61 8.36
CA ASN A 221 -13.12 4.84 7.47
C ASN A 221 -14.43 5.18 8.22
N ASN A 222 -14.39 5.41 9.54
CA ASN A 222 -15.56 5.66 10.38
C ASN A 222 -16.73 4.66 10.20
N GLY A 223 -16.45 3.41 9.82
CA GLY A 223 -17.48 2.42 9.48
C GLY A 223 -18.25 2.69 8.19
N GLY A 224 -17.91 3.76 7.45
CA GLY A 224 -18.46 4.09 6.14
C GLY A 224 -17.65 3.49 4.98
N PRO A 225 -18.22 3.46 3.76
CA PRO A 225 -17.55 2.94 2.56
C PRO A 225 -16.59 3.98 1.95
N TYR A 226 -15.99 4.84 2.77
CA TYR A 226 -15.21 5.98 2.27
C TYR A 226 -13.92 5.53 1.60
N THR A 227 -13.59 6.18 0.50
CA THR A 227 -12.46 5.84 -0.35
C THR A 227 -11.38 6.93 -0.34
N ILE A 228 -10.16 6.54 -0.67
CA ILE A 228 -9.07 7.47 -0.99
C ILE A 228 -8.82 7.36 -2.50
N GLY A 229 -9.00 8.46 -3.23
CA GLY A 229 -9.49 8.38 -4.61
C GLY A 229 -11.00 8.09 -4.62
N GLN A 230 -11.65 8.11 -5.78
CA GLN A 230 -13.10 7.90 -5.86
C GLN A 230 -13.47 6.57 -6.53
N ASP A 231 -12.94 6.30 -7.71
CA ASP A 231 -13.30 5.10 -8.49
C ASP A 231 -12.25 4.79 -9.57
N ASN A 232 -12.63 3.92 -10.52
CA ASN A 232 -11.77 3.49 -11.62
C ASN A 232 -11.64 4.51 -12.77
N THR A 233 -12.18 5.71 -12.62
CA THR A 233 -12.07 6.86 -13.53
C THR A 233 -11.56 8.13 -12.84
N HIS A 234 -11.43 8.10 -11.50
CA HIS A 234 -10.99 9.23 -10.67
C HIS A 234 -9.97 8.74 -9.62
N ARG A 235 -8.87 8.17 -10.09
CA ARG A 235 -7.76 7.68 -9.24
C ARG A 235 -6.85 8.84 -8.85
N LEU A 236 -6.18 8.67 -7.71
CA LEU A 236 -4.99 9.45 -7.41
C LEU A 236 -3.88 9.15 -8.43
N LYS A 237 -3.06 10.14 -8.78
CA LYS A 237 -1.81 9.88 -9.50
C LYS A 237 -0.94 8.92 -8.69
N GLU A 238 -0.80 9.21 -7.41
CA GLU A 238 0.11 8.49 -6.52
C GLU A 238 -0.42 8.45 -5.09
N PHE A 239 -0.25 7.29 -4.46
CA PHE A 239 -0.41 7.12 -3.03
C PHE A 239 0.93 6.65 -2.42
N GLU A 240 1.51 7.44 -1.54
CA GLU A 240 2.82 7.18 -0.94
C GLU A 240 2.71 6.86 0.55
N VAL A 241 3.43 5.86 1.02
CA VAL A 241 3.58 5.55 2.45
C VAL A 241 5.03 5.63 2.88
N LYS A 242 5.32 6.32 3.99
CA LYS A 242 6.69 6.62 4.46
C LYS A 242 6.90 6.37 5.94
N GLY A 243 8.17 6.39 6.34
CA GLY A 243 8.60 6.32 7.74
C GLY A 243 8.91 4.90 8.22
N ALA A 244 9.01 4.72 9.54
CA ALA A 244 9.34 3.44 10.16
C ALA A 244 8.20 2.88 11.05
N GLY A 245 7.24 3.72 11.44
CA GLY A 245 6.04 3.30 12.16
C GLY A 245 5.11 2.48 11.27
N ASN A 246 4.24 1.68 11.90
CA ASN A 246 3.25 0.91 11.16
C ASN A 246 2.11 1.81 10.68
N ILE A 247 1.60 1.53 9.48
CA ILE A 247 0.48 2.24 8.88
C ILE A 247 -0.67 1.26 8.66
N VAL A 248 -1.89 1.65 9.04
CA VAL A 248 -3.12 0.89 8.77
C VAL A 248 -4.07 1.78 7.98
N ILE A 249 -4.63 1.27 6.89
CA ILE A 249 -5.61 1.99 6.07
C ILE A 249 -6.86 1.13 5.92
N ASP A 250 -7.99 1.65 6.40
CA ASP A 250 -9.30 0.99 6.41
C ASP A 250 -10.13 1.27 5.16
N ASN A 251 -9.60 2.10 4.26
CA ASN A 251 -10.28 2.58 3.06
C ASN A 251 -9.87 1.77 1.83
N THR A 252 -10.78 1.64 0.87
CA THR A 252 -10.39 1.28 -0.51
C THR A 252 -9.57 2.42 -1.09
N ILE A 253 -8.47 2.08 -1.77
CA ILE A 253 -7.57 3.06 -2.39
C ILE A 253 -7.65 2.92 -3.91
N PHE A 254 -7.94 4.01 -4.58
CA PHE A 254 -7.91 4.16 -6.03
C PHE A 254 -6.73 5.08 -6.40
N THR A 255 -5.65 4.51 -6.93
CA THR A 255 -4.45 5.27 -7.33
C THR A 255 -3.81 4.64 -8.56
N LYS A 256 -2.94 5.34 -9.32
CA LYS A 256 -2.18 4.69 -10.39
C LYS A 256 -0.91 4.03 -9.89
N GLN A 257 -0.26 4.66 -8.92
CA GLN A 257 1.02 4.23 -8.36
C GLN A 257 0.95 4.21 -6.85
N PHE A 258 1.32 3.08 -6.24
CA PHE A 258 1.45 2.95 -4.79
C PHE A 258 2.92 2.80 -4.41
N ASN A 259 3.46 3.79 -3.69
CA ASN A 259 4.89 3.84 -3.34
C ASN A 259 5.11 3.44 -1.88
N MET A 260 5.72 2.26 -1.70
CA MET A 260 6.15 1.71 -0.42
C MET A 260 7.55 2.25 -0.07
N ASN A 261 7.59 3.43 0.55
CA ASN A 261 8.79 4.09 1.08
C ASN A 261 8.89 3.96 2.61
N ASN A 262 8.06 3.11 3.21
CA ASN A 262 8.00 2.80 4.63
C ASN A 262 8.83 1.53 4.93
N THR A 263 9.57 1.51 6.03
CA THR A 263 10.33 0.34 6.50
C THR A 263 9.57 -0.48 7.55
N GLY A 264 8.47 0.04 8.08
CA GLY A 264 7.54 -0.67 8.95
C GLY A 264 6.56 -1.57 8.19
N GLN A 265 5.47 -1.94 8.88
CA GLN A 265 4.36 -2.66 8.26
C GLN A 265 3.25 -1.69 7.83
N VAL A 266 2.85 -1.81 6.56
CA VAL A 266 1.66 -1.18 5.99
C VAL A 266 0.58 -2.23 5.82
N THR A 267 -0.60 -2.00 6.37
CA THR A 267 -1.75 -2.91 6.27
C THR A 267 -2.90 -2.22 5.56
N LEU A 268 -3.35 -2.79 4.45
CA LEU A 268 -4.52 -2.36 3.71
C LEU A 268 -5.65 -3.33 4.02
N ASN A 269 -6.67 -2.83 4.73
CA ASN A 269 -7.81 -3.65 5.10
C ASN A 269 -8.82 -3.82 3.97
N GLN A 270 -8.79 -2.94 2.97
CA GLN A 270 -9.62 -3.02 1.77
C GLN A 270 -8.76 -3.23 0.50
N VAL A 271 -9.41 -3.21 -0.66
CA VAL A 271 -8.76 -3.40 -1.96
C VAL A 271 -7.85 -2.21 -2.28
N LEU A 272 -6.69 -2.50 -2.85
CA LEU A 272 -5.86 -1.53 -3.55
C LEU A 272 -6.13 -1.64 -5.06
N ASP A 273 -6.84 -0.68 -5.63
CA ASP A 273 -7.14 -0.63 -7.06
C ASP A 273 -6.15 0.30 -7.78
N LEU A 274 -5.27 -0.29 -8.59
CA LEU A 274 -4.25 0.45 -9.33
C LEU A 274 -4.65 0.76 -10.78
N GLY A 275 -5.82 0.25 -11.21
CA GLY A 275 -6.22 0.27 -12.61
C GLY A 275 -5.27 -0.49 -13.55
N VAL A 276 -5.54 -0.36 -14.85
CA VAL A 276 -4.70 -1.00 -15.88
C VAL A 276 -3.34 -0.32 -15.94
N GLY A 277 -2.28 -1.13 -15.85
CA GLY A 277 -0.89 -0.67 -15.91
C GLY A 277 -0.38 0.00 -14.65
N GLY A 278 -1.20 0.12 -13.59
CA GLY A 278 -0.74 0.61 -12.29
C GLY A 278 0.04 -0.43 -11.50
N GLY A 279 0.81 0.04 -10.53
CA GLY A 279 1.78 -0.78 -9.81
C GLY A 279 2.04 -0.35 -8.38
N VAL A 280 2.43 -1.32 -7.55
CA VAL A 280 3.10 -1.09 -6.27
C VAL A 280 4.61 -1.09 -6.52
N LEU A 281 5.33 -0.11 -5.96
CA LEU A 281 6.79 -0.07 -5.94
C LEU A 281 7.30 -0.05 -4.50
N PHE A 282 8.04 -1.09 -4.11
CA PHE A 282 8.87 -1.07 -2.90
C PHE A 282 10.17 -0.31 -3.18
N ALA A 283 10.26 0.93 -2.73
CA ALA A 283 11.53 1.67 -2.72
C ALA A 283 12.27 1.54 -1.37
N ALA A 284 11.56 1.13 -0.32
CA ALA A 284 12.12 0.73 0.96
C ALA A 284 11.80 -0.74 1.28
N ASP A 285 12.61 -1.33 2.14
CA ASP A 285 12.49 -2.72 2.58
C ASP A 285 11.48 -2.88 3.73
N GLY A 286 10.24 -2.46 3.49
CA GLY A 286 9.11 -2.62 4.40
C GLY A 286 8.23 -3.83 4.09
N LYS A 287 7.12 -3.92 4.81
CA LYS A 287 6.13 -4.99 4.62
C LYS A 287 4.78 -4.41 4.21
N LEU A 288 4.22 -4.84 3.08
CA LEU A 288 2.84 -4.57 2.68
C LEU A 288 1.97 -5.79 2.99
N THR A 289 0.89 -5.61 3.73
CA THR A 289 -0.17 -6.61 3.93
C THR A 289 -1.42 -6.15 3.20
N ALA A 290 -1.73 -6.78 2.07
CA ALA A 290 -2.93 -6.52 1.28
C ALA A 290 -3.99 -7.58 1.59
N ASN A 291 -4.93 -7.26 2.48
CA ASN A 291 -5.90 -8.23 2.99
C ASN A 291 -6.95 -8.65 1.95
N ASN A 292 -7.25 -7.77 0.99
CA ASN A 292 -8.33 -7.95 0.01
C ASN A 292 -7.86 -7.92 -1.47
N GLY A 293 -6.55 -8.00 -1.70
CA GLY A 293 -5.96 -8.06 -3.05
C GLY A 293 -5.51 -6.72 -3.63
N ILE A 294 -4.88 -6.79 -4.80
CA ILE A 294 -4.25 -5.68 -5.52
C ILE A 294 -4.62 -5.79 -7.00
N SER A 295 -5.23 -4.75 -7.57
CA SER A 295 -5.49 -4.65 -9.01
C SER A 295 -4.32 -3.99 -9.73
N GLY A 296 -3.20 -4.68 -9.88
CA GLY A 296 -2.00 -4.17 -10.55
C GLY A 296 -0.78 -5.07 -10.31
N SER A 297 0.37 -4.63 -10.80
CA SER A 297 1.65 -5.31 -10.54
C SER A 297 2.25 -4.90 -9.20
N VAL A 298 3.19 -5.70 -8.70
CA VAL A 298 4.01 -5.35 -7.54
C VAL A 298 5.46 -5.54 -7.93
N THR A 299 6.31 -4.54 -7.70
CA THR A 299 7.73 -4.61 -7.99
C THR A 299 8.55 -3.92 -6.91
N THR A 300 9.87 -3.93 -7.06
CA THR A 300 10.81 -3.33 -6.12
C THR A 300 11.88 -2.54 -6.87
N ALA A 301 12.39 -1.48 -6.24
CA ALA A 301 13.46 -0.66 -6.78
C ALA A 301 14.78 -1.42 -6.89
N THR A 302 15.03 -2.36 -5.98
CA THR A 302 16.25 -3.20 -5.97
C THR A 302 15.93 -4.64 -5.62
N ASN A 303 16.85 -5.57 -5.91
CA ASN A 303 16.70 -6.97 -5.53
C ASN A 303 16.57 -7.13 -4.00
N ASP A 304 15.89 -8.20 -3.59
CA ASP A 304 15.77 -8.63 -2.20
C ASP A 304 15.22 -7.53 -1.27
N THR A 305 14.33 -6.70 -1.81
CA THR A 305 13.68 -5.60 -1.08
C THR A 305 12.17 -5.83 -1.03
N GLY A 306 11.58 -5.57 0.13
CA GLY A 306 10.15 -5.58 0.32
C GLY A 306 9.58 -6.97 0.61
N THR A 307 8.64 -7.02 1.54
CA THR A 307 7.84 -8.21 1.86
C THR A 307 6.38 -7.95 1.51
N LEU A 308 5.79 -8.77 0.64
CA LEU A 308 4.37 -8.72 0.32
C LEU A 308 3.63 -9.84 1.04
N THR A 309 2.58 -9.52 1.79
CA THR A 309 1.64 -10.50 2.36
C THR A 309 0.27 -10.31 1.73
N ILE A 310 -0.26 -11.37 1.12
CA ILE A 310 -1.56 -11.39 0.46
C ILE A 310 -2.52 -12.19 1.34
N GLY A 311 -3.59 -11.53 1.77
CA GLY A 311 -4.69 -12.16 2.50
C GLY A 311 -5.60 -12.93 1.55
N THR A 312 -6.85 -12.50 1.50
CA THR A 312 -7.82 -12.95 0.50
C THR A 312 -7.80 -12.01 -0.72
N GLY A 313 -8.08 -12.53 -1.91
CA GLY A 313 -8.12 -11.72 -3.13
C GLY A 313 -6.90 -11.90 -4.02
N ASN A 314 -6.99 -11.39 -5.24
CA ASN A 314 -6.00 -11.63 -6.30
C ASN A 314 -4.95 -10.52 -6.35
N VAL A 315 -3.80 -10.83 -6.95
CA VAL A 315 -2.90 -9.82 -7.53
C VAL A 315 -2.98 -9.99 -9.04
N THR A 316 -3.60 -9.02 -9.72
CA THR A 316 -3.91 -9.16 -11.15
C THR A 316 -2.68 -9.01 -12.04
N GLY A 317 -1.67 -8.25 -11.59
CA GLY A 317 -0.39 -8.12 -12.28
C GLY A 317 0.65 -9.17 -11.85
N ALA A 318 1.85 -9.03 -12.41
CA ALA A 318 3.02 -9.80 -11.98
C ALA A 318 3.53 -9.29 -10.60
N ILE A 319 4.08 -10.20 -9.80
CA ILE A 319 4.83 -9.87 -8.59
C ILE A 319 6.33 -10.04 -8.90
N GLY A 320 7.11 -8.99 -8.69
CA GLY A 320 8.49 -8.88 -9.14
C GLY A 320 8.61 -8.71 -10.66
N THR A 321 9.85 -8.55 -11.13
CA THR A 321 10.18 -8.51 -12.56
C THR A 321 11.06 -9.70 -12.90
N ASN A 322 10.60 -10.59 -13.79
CA ASN A 322 11.32 -11.81 -14.17
C ASN A 322 12.76 -11.51 -14.64
N GLY A 323 13.76 -11.93 -13.86
CA GLY A 323 15.18 -11.71 -14.16
C GLY A 323 15.70 -10.30 -13.86
N GLY A 324 14.88 -9.47 -13.21
CA GLY A 324 15.20 -8.12 -12.74
C GLY A 324 15.08 -8.02 -11.22
N SER A 325 14.52 -6.91 -10.73
CA SER A 325 14.33 -6.62 -9.30
C SER A 325 13.33 -7.59 -8.64
N LYS A 326 13.87 -8.57 -7.89
CA LYS A 326 13.09 -9.59 -7.17
C LYS A 326 12.65 -9.10 -5.80
N LEU A 327 11.42 -9.41 -5.39
CA LEU A 327 10.99 -9.18 -4.01
C LEU A 327 11.77 -10.10 -3.06
N LYS A 328 11.99 -9.65 -1.83
CA LYS A 328 12.60 -10.52 -0.80
C LYS A 328 11.70 -11.71 -0.49
N GLU A 329 10.43 -11.43 -0.22
CA GLU A 329 9.49 -12.42 0.28
C GLU A 329 8.06 -12.12 -0.17
N VAL A 330 7.34 -13.17 -0.56
CA VAL A 330 5.90 -13.14 -0.86
C VAL A 330 5.19 -14.19 -0.01
N ASN A 331 4.24 -13.75 0.81
CA ASN A 331 3.49 -14.60 1.75
C ASN A 331 2.03 -14.68 1.34
N PHE A 332 1.48 -15.89 1.29
CA PHE A 332 0.06 -16.13 1.03
C PHE A 332 -0.64 -16.66 2.28
N ASN A 333 -1.69 -15.94 2.69
CA ASN A 333 -2.52 -16.26 3.86
C ASN A 333 -3.97 -16.65 3.52
N GLY A 334 -4.38 -16.54 2.26
CA GLY A 334 -5.73 -16.85 1.81
C GLY A 334 -5.79 -17.28 0.35
N VAL A 335 -7.00 -17.25 -0.22
CA VAL A 335 -7.23 -17.60 -1.63
C VAL A 335 -6.75 -16.45 -2.51
N SER A 336 -5.87 -16.76 -3.46
CA SER A 336 -5.31 -15.77 -4.39
C SER A 336 -4.94 -16.38 -5.73
N ASN A 337 -5.28 -15.68 -6.80
CA ASN A 337 -4.70 -15.89 -8.13
C ASN A 337 -3.65 -14.82 -8.40
N VAL A 338 -2.53 -15.22 -8.98
CA VAL A 338 -1.44 -14.31 -9.36
C VAL A 338 -0.94 -14.63 -10.77
N THR A 339 -0.50 -13.59 -11.49
CA THR A 339 -0.02 -13.76 -12.86
C THR A 339 1.33 -14.47 -12.91
N SER A 340 2.33 -13.99 -12.18
CA SER A 340 3.65 -14.64 -12.03
C SER A 340 4.31 -14.13 -10.76
N ILE A 341 5.31 -14.86 -10.26
CA ILE A 341 6.05 -14.46 -9.04
C ILE A 341 7.54 -14.52 -9.31
N ASP A 342 8.24 -13.41 -9.09
CA ASP A 342 9.70 -13.35 -8.97
C ASP A 342 10.08 -12.79 -7.60
N ALA A 343 10.43 -13.69 -6.69
CA ALA A 343 10.82 -13.38 -5.32
C ALA A 343 11.90 -14.36 -4.85
N THR A 344 12.66 -14.00 -3.83
CA THR A 344 13.66 -14.94 -3.29
C THR A 344 13.00 -16.11 -2.58
N ILE A 345 11.95 -15.83 -1.80
CA ILE A 345 11.13 -16.86 -1.14
C ILE A 345 9.64 -16.56 -1.34
N VAL A 346 8.88 -17.62 -1.64
CA VAL A 346 7.41 -17.63 -1.61
C VAL A 346 6.96 -18.53 -0.47
N LYS A 347 6.21 -17.99 0.50
CA LYS A 347 5.66 -18.78 1.61
C LYS A 347 4.17 -19.00 1.50
N ILE A 348 3.77 -20.26 1.65
CA ILE A 348 2.38 -20.64 1.92
C ILE A 348 2.22 -20.70 3.43
N SER A 349 1.58 -19.67 4.00
CA SER A 349 1.67 -19.36 5.43
C SER A 349 0.39 -19.61 6.24
N ASN A 350 -0.68 -20.05 5.57
CA ASN A 350 -1.94 -20.38 6.22
C ASN A 350 -2.56 -21.65 5.58
N ALA A 351 -3.26 -22.46 6.37
CA ALA A 351 -3.99 -23.63 5.87
C ALA A 351 -5.14 -23.25 4.91
N ALA A 352 -5.70 -22.05 5.06
CA ALA A 352 -6.68 -21.50 4.14
C ALA A 352 -6.07 -20.98 2.83
N ALA A 353 -4.74 -20.90 2.72
CA ALA A 353 -4.09 -20.45 1.49
C ALA A 353 -4.38 -21.44 0.36
N ASN A 354 -4.93 -20.92 -0.74
CA ASN A 354 -5.18 -21.68 -1.96
C ASN A 354 -4.77 -20.80 -3.14
N VAL A 355 -3.52 -20.99 -3.58
CA VAL A 355 -2.84 -20.07 -4.48
C VAL A 355 -2.77 -20.70 -5.86
N THR A 356 -3.10 -19.93 -6.90
CA THR A 356 -2.82 -20.30 -8.28
C THR A 356 -1.89 -19.26 -8.91
N ALA A 357 -0.70 -19.67 -9.29
CA ALA A 357 0.21 -18.88 -10.12
C ALA A 357 0.05 -19.33 -11.58
N ALA A 358 -0.45 -18.43 -12.43
CA ALA A 358 -0.63 -18.72 -13.86
C ALA A 358 0.71 -18.87 -14.58
N GLY A 359 1.68 -18.04 -14.22
CA GLY A 359 3.04 -17.98 -14.72
C GLY A 359 4.04 -18.76 -13.86
N GLN A 360 5.31 -18.68 -14.24
CA GLN A 360 6.39 -19.31 -13.48
C GLN A 360 6.56 -18.63 -12.13
N ILE A 361 6.94 -19.42 -11.12
CA ILE A 361 7.47 -18.92 -9.85
C ILE A 361 8.99 -18.99 -9.92
N SER A 362 9.65 -17.84 -9.85
CA SER A 362 11.10 -17.72 -9.66
C SER A 362 11.34 -17.49 -8.18
N GLY A 363 12.11 -18.38 -7.54
CA GLY A 363 12.27 -18.40 -6.09
C GLY A 363 12.06 -19.78 -5.46
N ALA A 364 12.51 -19.93 -4.22
CA ALA A 364 12.16 -21.10 -3.42
C ALA A 364 10.72 -20.99 -2.89
N VAL A 365 10.02 -22.11 -2.82
CA VAL A 365 8.70 -22.19 -2.19
C VAL A 365 8.84 -22.87 -0.83
N SER A 366 8.18 -22.33 0.20
CA SER A 366 8.17 -22.89 1.54
C SER A 366 6.75 -22.98 2.09
N TYR A 367 6.33 -24.17 2.53
CA TYR A 367 5.10 -24.37 3.26
C TYR A 367 5.36 -24.25 4.75
N THR A 368 4.80 -23.22 5.39
CA THR A 368 4.81 -23.09 6.85
C THR A 368 3.46 -23.47 7.47
N ALA A 369 2.45 -23.72 6.63
CA ALA A 369 1.15 -24.29 6.98
C ALA A 369 0.63 -25.21 5.85
N ASP A 370 -0.40 -26.01 6.15
CA ASP A 370 -1.00 -27.00 5.20
C ASP A 370 -1.90 -26.36 4.13
N GLY A 371 -1.40 -25.29 3.48
CA GLY A 371 -2.07 -24.65 2.36
C GLY A 371 -1.83 -25.36 1.02
N LYS A 372 -2.40 -24.80 -0.05
CA LYS A 372 -2.31 -25.33 -1.40
C LYS A 372 -1.66 -24.32 -2.35
N LEU A 373 -0.77 -24.81 -3.22
CA LEU A 373 -0.22 -24.04 -4.33
C LEU A 373 -0.40 -24.80 -5.64
N THR A 374 -0.92 -24.12 -6.65
CA THR A 374 -0.92 -24.55 -8.04
C THR A 374 0.06 -23.67 -8.82
N ALA A 375 1.18 -24.23 -9.26
CA ALA A 375 2.17 -23.57 -10.10
C ALA A 375 2.04 -24.06 -11.54
N ASN A 376 1.26 -23.34 -12.35
CA ASN A 376 0.89 -23.81 -13.70
C ASN A 376 2.08 -23.93 -14.65
N ASN A 377 3.09 -23.08 -14.49
CA ASN A 377 4.29 -23.04 -15.35
C ASN A 377 5.59 -23.39 -14.59
N GLY A 378 5.47 -24.15 -13.50
CA GLY A 378 6.62 -24.66 -12.73
C GLY A 378 7.27 -23.65 -11.77
N ILE A 379 8.38 -24.08 -11.17
CA ILE A 379 9.09 -23.40 -10.09
C ILE A 379 10.60 -23.43 -10.36
N SER A 380 11.23 -22.26 -10.40
CA SER A 380 12.70 -22.14 -10.48
C SER A 380 13.30 -22.00 -9.09
N GLY A 381 13.27 -23.09 -8.34
CA GLY A 381 13.73 -23.16 -6.96
C GLY A 381 13.36 -24.49 -6.30
N SER A 382 13.79 -24.68 -5.05
CA SER A 382 13.36 -25.80 -4.23
C SER A 382 11.96 -25.57 -3.66
N VAL A 383 11.28 -26.65 -3.30
CA VAL A 383 10.05 -26.63 -2.52
C VAL A 383 10.30 -27.32 -1.19
N THR A 384 10.00 -26.64 -0.09
CA THR A 384 10.26 -27.13 1.26
C THR A 384 9.02 -27.03 2.14
N THR A 385 9.03 -27.69 3.29
CA THR A 385 7.97 -27.62 4.27
C THR A 385 8.55 -27.62 5.69
N ALA A 386 7.87 -26.95 6.62
CA ALA A 386 8.34 -26.78 8.00
C ALA A 386 8.15 -28.03 8.87
N THR A 387 7.18 -28.87 8.51
CA THR A 387 6.81 -30.10 9.24
C THR A 387 6.41 -31.19 8.24
N ASN A 388 6.52 -32.45 8.66
CA ASN A 388 5.99 -33.59 7.89
C ASN A 388 4.50 -33.41 7.54
N ASP A 389 4.10 -34.01 6.42
CA ASP A 389 2.72 -34.07 5.95
C ASP A 389 2.05 -32.69 5.84
N THR A 390 2.82 -31.68 5.45
CA THR A 390 2.35 -30.30 5.34
C THR A 390 2.49 -29.78 3.92
N GLY A 391 1.40 -29.23 3.38
CA GLY A 391 1.36 -28.54 2.09
C GLY A 391 0.97 -29.47 0.94
N THR A 392 0.12 -28.96 0.06
CA THR A 392 -0.26 -29.63 -1.20
C THR A 392 0.23 -28.81 -2.39
N LEU A 393 1.14 -29.38 -3.16
CA LEU A 393 1.69 -28.76 -4.37
C LEU A 393 1.06 -29.38 -5.62
N THR A 394 0.60 -28.55 -6.55
CA THR A 394 0.21 -28.96 -7.89
C THR A 394 1.09 -28.27 -8.92
N ILE A 395 1.72 -29.03 -9.80
CA ILE A 395 2.54 -28.54 -10.91
C ILE A 395 1.79 -28.77 -12.22
N GLY A 396 1.65 -27.72 -13.01
CA GLY A 396 1.07 -27.78 -14.35
C GLY A 396 2.07 -28.25 -15.40
N ALA A 397 2.20 -27.50 -16.48
CA ALA A 397 3.20 -27.72 -17.52
C ALA A 397 4.45 -26.90 -17.19
N GLY A 398 5.41 -27.48 -16.47
CA GLY A 398 6.65 -26.79 -16.11
C GLY A 398 7.57 -27.60 -15.21
N ASN A 399 8.84 -27.22 -15.17
CA ASN A 399 9.83 -27.92 -14.36
C ASN A 399 9.88 -27.37 -12.93
N VAL A 400 10.36 -28.20 -12.00
CA VAL A 400 10.84 -27.77 -10.70
C VAL A 400 12.35 -27.97 -10.66
N THR A 401 13.13 -26.89 -10.68
CA THR A 401 14.59 -26.98 -10.81
C THR A 401 15.28 -27.42 -9.52
N GLY A 402 14.65 -27.21 -8.36
CA GLY A 402 15.13 -27.70 -7.07
C GLY A 402 14.51 -29.02 -6.65
N ALA A 403 14.91 -29.49 -5.48
CA ALA A 403 14.27 -30.63 -4.82
C ALA A 403 12.91 -30.22 -4.23
N ILE A 404 11.99 -31.18 -4.15
CA ILE A 404 10.70 -31.05 -3.45
C ILE A 404 10.79 -31.84 -2.14
N GLY A 405 10.54 -31.19 -0.99
CA GLY A 405 10.41 -31.84 0.32
C GLY A 405 11.71 -32.09 1.11
N THR A 406 12.78 -31.32 0.92
CA THR A 406 14.11 -31.65 1.51
C THR A 406 14.58 -30.72 2.63
N SER A 407 13.70 -30.20 3.49
CA SER A 407 14.14 -29.43 4.67
C SER A 407 14.04 -30.28 5.94
N GLY A 408 15.19 -30.70 6.48
CA GLY A 408 15.27 -31.42 7.75
C GLY A 408 14.46 -32.73 7.81
N ASP A 409 14.49 -33.52 6.73
CA ASP A 409 13.73 -34.77 6.55
C ASP A 409 12.20 -34.62 6.54
N ASN A 410 11.68 -33.38 6.42
CA ASN A 410 10.24 -33.15 6.36
C ASN A 410 9.65 -33.32 4.96
N LYS A 411 8.62 -34.16 4.84
CA LYS A 411 7.95 -34.49 3.59
C LYS A 411 6.73 -33.60 3.34
N LEU A 412 6.49 -33.23 2.07
CA LEU A 412 5.19 -32.65 1.70
C LEU A 412 4.07 -33.68 1.87
N LYS A 413 2.86 -33.21 2.16
CA LYS A 413 1.68 -34.08 2.23
C LYS A 413 1.37 -34.73 0.88
N GLU A 414 1.30 -33.89 -0.15
CA GLU A 414 0.90 -34.29 -1.48
C GLU A 414 1.56 -33.44 -2.56
N VAL A 415 2.03 -34.09 -3.62
CA VAL A 415 2.54 -33.46 -4.84
C VAL A 415 1.79 -34.02 -6.04
N ASN A 416 1.16 -33.16 -6.83
CA ASN A 416 0.38 -33.51 -8.01
C ASN A 416 1.04 -32.95 -9.26
N PHE A 417 1.30 -33.79 -10.25
CA PHE A 417 1.80 -33.38 -11.56
C PHE A 417 0.70 -33.53 -12.61
N ASN A 418 0.14 -32.41 -13.06
CA ASN A 418 -0.94 -32.38 -14.05
C ASN A 418 -0.44 -32.24 -15.49
N GLY A 419 0.82 -31.82 -15.68
CA GLY A 419 1.47 -31.70 -17.00
C GLY A 419 2.87 -32.28 -17.01
N ALA A 420 3.53 -32.20 -18.17
CA ALA A 420 4.91 -32.63 -18.34
C ALA A 420 5.86 -31.82 -17.45
N SER A 421 6.65 -32.50 -16.61
CA SER A 421 7.53 -31.85 -15.63
C SER A 421 8.83 -32.64 -15.43
N ASN A 422 9.95 -31.91 -15.32
CA ASN A 422 11.21 -32.44 -14.81
C ASN A 422 11.45 -31.92 -13.39
N VAL A 423 11.97 -32.79 -12.52
CA VAL A 423 12.19 -32.50 -11.10
C VAL A 423 13.49 -33.14 -10.62
N THR A 424 14.21 -32.45 -9.73
CA THR A 424 15.47 -32.95 -9.17
C THR A 424 15.25 -34.14 -8.25
N SER A 425 14.36 -34.05 -7.26
CA SER A 425 13.95 -35.16 -6.38
C SER A 425 12.61 -34.84 -5.74
N ILE A 426 11.90 -35.85 -5.27
CA ILE A 426 10.60 -35.68 -4.61
C ILE A 426 10.63 -36.40 -3.27
N ASP A 427 10.31 -35.69 -2.20
CA ASP A 427 9.98 -36.26 -0.90
C ASP A 427 8.59 -35.78 -0.45
N ALA A 428 7.62 -36.67 -0.58
CA ALA A 428 6.23 -36.40 -0.22
C ALA A 428 5.56 -37.70 0.24
N THR A 429 4.47 -37.61 0.99
CA THR A 429 3.73 -38.81 1.39
C THR A 429 2.98 -39.42 0.21
N ILE A 430 2.38 -38.57 -0.62
CA ILE A 430 1.67 -38.96 -1.84
C ILE A 430 2.22 -38.17 -3.03
N VAL A 431 2.52 -38.86 -4.12
CA VAL A 431 2.91 -38.28 -5.40
C VAL A 431 1.95 -38.74 -6.48
N LYS A 432 1.15 -37.83 -7.04
CA LYS A 432 0.25 -38.12 -8.16
C LYS A 432 0.89 -37.75 -9.48
N ILE A 433 0.89 -38.68 -10.43
CA ILE A 433 1.66 -38.57 -11.67
C ILE A 433 0.73 -38.51 -12.89
N ASN A 434 1.09 -37.59 -13.79
CA ASN A 434 0.77 -37.64 -15.21
C ASN A 434 2.05 -37.88 -16.01
N ASN A 435 2.82 -36.83 -16.37
CA ASN A 435 4.05 -36.97 -17.15
C ASN A 435 5.25 -36.36 -16.41
N VAL A 436 6.11 -37.19 -15.81
CA VAL A 436 7.19 -36.73 -14.93
C VAL A 436 8.50 -37.45 -15.21
N THR A 437 9.60 -36.69 -15.23
CA THR A 437 10.96 -37.23 -15.11
C THR A 437 11.60 -36.73 -13.83
N ALA A 438 11.89 -37.64 -12.90
CA ALA A 438 12.62 -37.37 -11.68
C ALA A 438 14.09 -37.81 -11.84
N ALA A 439 15.02 -36.86 -11.72
CA ALA A 439 16.45 -37.13 -11.81
C ALA A 439 16.97 -37.91 -10.59
N GLY A 440 16.45 -37.59 -9.41
CA GLY A 440 16.76 -38.17 -8.11
C GLY A 440 15.71 -39.17 -7.64
N GLN A 441 15.83 -39.58 -6.37
CA GLN A 441 14.90 -40.53 -5.77
C GLN A 441 13.53 -39.86 -5.55
N ILE A 442 12.48 -40.65 -5.71
CA ILE A 442 11.14 -40.31 -5.23
C ILE A 442 10.93 -41.05 -3.92
N SER A 443 10.68 -40.34 -2.82
CA SER A 443 10.21 -40.94 -1.58
C SER A 443 8.74 -40.57 -1.39
N GLY A 444 7.90 -41.59 -1.20
CA GLY A 444 6.45 -41.43 -1.20
C GLY A 444 5.72 -42.51 -1.99
N ALA A 445 4.44 -42.69 -1.70
CA ALA A 445 3.58 -43.52 -2.54
C ALA A 445 3.30 -42.80 -3.86
N VAL A 446 3.58 -43.45 -4.98
CA VAL A 446 3.33 -42.94 -6.32
C VAL A 446 1.98 -43.47 -6.80
N SER A 447 1.12 -42.59 -7.32
CA SER A 447 -0.16 -42.97 -7.92
C SER A 447 -0.35 -42.32 -9.28
N TYR A 448 -0.69 -43.11 -10.29
CA TYR A 448 -1.13 -42.58 -11.58
C TYR A 448 -2.62 -42.22 -11.50
N THR A 449 -2.95 -40.98 -11.87
CA THR A 449 -4.33 -40.48 -11.89
C THR A 449 -4.91 -40.35 -13.30
N ALA A 450 -4.07 -40.53 -14.32
CA ALA A 450 -4.40 -40.55 -15.74
C ALA A 450 -3.35 -41.41 -16.47
N ASP A 451 -3.60 -41.79 -17.73
CA ASP A 451 -2.61 -42.44 -18.59
C ASP A 451 -1.39 -41.54 -18.80
N GLY A 452 -0.34 -41.82 -18.03
CA GLY A 452 0.82 -40.96 -17.89
C GLY A 452 2.14 -41.74 -17.88
N LYS A 453 3.25 -41.01 -17.98
CA LYS A 453 4.60 -41.57 -17.92
C LYS A 453 5.38 -41.06 -16.72
N LEU A 454 5.93 -41.97 -15.91
CA LEU A 454 6.96 -41.67 -14.92
C LEU A 454 8.30 -42.21 -15.37
N THR A 455 9.35 -41.39 -15.31
CA THR A 455 10.74 -41.84 -15.35
C THR A 455 11.41 -41.51 -14.01
N ALA A 456 11.70 -42.52 -13.21
CA ALA A 456 12.34 -42.40 -11.89
C ALA A 456 13.79 -42.90 -11.97
N ASN A 457 14.73 -41.99 -12.25
CA ASN A 457 16.11 -42.37 -12.56
C ASN A 457 16.85 -43.02 -11.39
N ASN A 458 16.55 -42.59 -10.15
CA ASN A 458 17.17 -43.13 -8.93
C ASN A 458 16.18 -43.91 -8.04
N GLY A 459 15.09 -44.42 -8.64
CA GLY A 459 14.14 -45.31 -7.98
C GLY A 459 13.08 -44.61 -7.12
N ILE A 460 12.26 -45.43 -6.46
CA ILE A 460 11.09 -45.02 -5.69
C ILE A 460 11.12 -45.71 -4.31
N ASN A 461 11.23 -44.93 -3.25
CA ASN A 461 11.03 -45.42 -1.89
C ASN A 461 9.54 -45.28 -1.50
N GLY A 462 8.74 -46.23 -1.97
CA GLY A 462 7.29 -46.31 -1.77
C GLY A 462 6.63 -47.30 -2.72
N ALA A 463 5.31 -47.48 -2.56
CA ALA A 463 4.51 -48.26 -3.49
C ALA A 463 4.18 -47.45 -4.75
N VAL A 464 3.97 -48.15 -5.86
CA VAL A 464 3.44 -47.57 -7.10
C VAL A 464 2.07 -48.17 -7.35
N THR A 465 1.03 -47.36 -7.25
CA THR A 465 -0.35 -47.74 -7.55
C THR A 465 -0.85 -47.04 -8.79
N THR A 466 -1.92 -47.56 -9.38
CA THR A 466 -2.54 -46.92 -10.53
C THR A 466 -4.06 -47.02 -10.42
N ASN A 467 -4.74 -45.90 -10.62
CA ASN A 467 -6.20 -45.88 -10.79
C ASN A 467 -6.60 -45.89 -12.28
N ASP A 468 -5.62 -45.78 -13.17
CA ASP A 468 -5.78 -45.78 -14.63
C ASP A 468 -4.66 -46.65 -15.26
N THR A 469 -4.36 -46.51 -16.54
CA THR A 469 -3.12 -47.04 -17.13
C THR A 469 -1.94 -46.09 -16.90
N GLY A 470 -0.72 -46.55 -17.19
CA GLY A 470 0.47 -45.71 -17.12
C GLY A 470 1.75 -46.47 -17.46
N THR A 471 2.78 -45.74 -17.87
CA THR A 471 4.12 -46.27 -18.13
C THR A 471 5.06 -45.86 -17.00
N LEU A 472 5.72 -46.83 -16.38
CA LEU A 472 6.78 -46.60 -15.40
C LEU A 472 8.13 -46.97 -16.01
N THR A 473 9.12 -46.08 -15.92
CA THR A 473 10.52 -46.37 -16.25
C THR A 473 11.37 -46.13 -15.01
N ILE A 474 12.10 -47.16 -14.59
CA ILE A 474 13.00 -47.12 -13.44
C ILE A 474 14.44 -47.15 -13.97
N GLY A 475 15.27 -46.23 -13.50
CA GLY A 475 16.69 -46.15 -13.87
C GLY A 475 17.55 -47.13 -13.08
N ALA A 476 18.56 -46.61 -12.37
CA ALA A 476 19.52 -47.41 -11.60
C ALA A 476 19.10 -47.65 -10.14
N GLY A 477 17.87 -47.26 -9.77
CA GLY A 477 17.36 -47.37 -8.39
C GLY A 477 16.37 -48.51 -8.17
N ASN A 478 15.99 -48.73 -6.91
CA ASN A 478 15.03 -49.75 -6.52
C ASN A 478 13.62 -49.18 -6.35
N VAL A 479 12.60 -50.04 -6.36
CA VAL A 479 11.25 -49.74 -5.87
C VAL A 479 10.99 -50.57 -4.62
N THR A 480 10.84 -49.93 -3.46
CA THR A 480 10.73 -50.64 -2.17
C THR A 480 9.32 -51.20 -1.92
N GLY A 481 8.28 -50.60 -2.50
CA GLY A 481 6.90 -51.08 -2.42
C GLY A 481 6.48 -51.98 -3.60
N ALA A 482 5.23 -52.43 -3.56
CA ALA A 482 4.61 -53.14 -4.67
C ALA A 482 4.30 -52.19 -5.84
N ILE A 483 4.36 -52.71 -7.06
CA ILE A 483 3.95 -52.01 -8.28
C ILE A 483 2.63 -52.62 -8.78
N GLY A 484 1.59 -51.80 -8.97
CA GLY A 484 0.34 -52.15 -9.68
C GLY A 484 -0.80 -52.77 -8.86
N THR A 485 -0.81 -52.65 -7.54
CA THR A 485 -1.68 -53.49 -6.67
C THR A 485 -2.95 -52.83 -6.11
N ASN A 486 -3.50 -51.77 -6.73
CA ASN A 486 -4.73 -51.15 -6.24
C ASN A 486 -5.94 -51.39 -7.16
N GLY A 487 -6.96 -52.09 -6.66
CA GLY A 487 -8.28 -52.18 -7.30
C GLY A 487 -8.36 -52.97 -8.62
N GLY A 488 -7.35 -53.74 -9.00
CA GLY A 488 -7.34 -54.54 -10.24
C GLY A 488 -6.88 -53.79 -11.49
N ASN A 489 -6.53 -52.51 -11.37
CA ASN A 489 -5.92 -51.73 -12.44
C ASN A 489 -4.40 -51.97 -12.47
N LYS A 490 -3.86 -52.17 -13.67
CA LYS A 490 -2.46 -52.52 -13.90
C LYS A 490 -1.75 -51.42 -14.66
N LEU A 491 -0.44 -51.28 -14.44
CA LEU A 491 0.38 -50.45 -15.30
C LEU A 491 0.41 -51.06 -16.70
N LYS A 492 0.41 -50.21 -17.72
CA LYS A 492 0.52 -50.61 -19.13
C LYS A 492 1.90 -51.16 -19.44
N GLU A 493 2.91 -50.57 -18.84
CA GLU A 493 4.31 -50.88 -19.11
C GLU A 493 5.19 -50.54 -17.91
N VAL A 494 6.13 -51.44 -17.60
CA VAL A 494 7.17 -51.23 -16.59
C VAL A 494 8.53 -51.54 -17.22
N ASN A 495 9.36 -50.52 -17.33
CA ASN A 495 10.68 -50.58 -17.96
C ASN A 495 11.79 -50.42 -16.92
N PHE A 496 12.85 -51.21 -17.08
CA PHE A 496 14.04 -51.18 -16.22
C PHE A 496 15.28 -50.84 -17.07
N ASN A 497 15.88 -49.68 -16.81
CA ASN A 497 17.05 -49.18 -17.52
C ASN A 497 18.35 -49.36 -16.70
N GLY A 498 18.38 -50.33 -15.79
CA GLY A 498 19.50 -50.63 -14.91
C GLY A 498 19.21 -51.81 -13.98
N VAL A 499 20.14 -52.14 -13.07
CA VAL A 499 19.89 -53.13 -12.03
C VAL A 499 18.91 -52.53 -11.02
N SER A 500 17.68 -53.04 -10.97
CA SER A 500 16.62 -52.58 -10.08
C SER A 500 16.02 -53.77 -9.34
N ASN A 501 15.78 -53.62 -8.05
CA ASN A 501 15.00 -54.56 -7.25
C ASN A 501 13.58 -54.02 -7.05
N VAL A 502 12.59 -54.88 -7.25
CA VAL A 502 11.18 -54.58 -6.98
C VAL A 502 10.57 -55.70 -6.15
N THR A 503 9.78 -55.35 -5.14
CA THR A 503 9.14 -56.30 -4.23
C THR A 503 8.11 -57.20 -4.94
N SER A 504 7.27 -56.62 -5.79
CA SER A 504 6.32 -57.33 -6.65
C SER A 504 5.83 -56.42 -7.78
N ILE A 505 5.51 -56.98 -8.94
CA ILE A 505 5.02 -56.24 -10.11
C ILE A 505 3.71 -56.86 -10.60
N ASP A 506 2.69 -56.02 -10.79
CA ASP A 506 1.48 -56.33 -11.55
C ASP A 506 1.28 -55.31 -12.68
N ALA A 507 1.56 -55.74 -13.91
CA ALA A 507 1.46 -54.95 -15.14
C ALA A 507 0.83 -55.81 -16.26
N THR A 508 0.25 -55.18 -17.27
CA THR A 508 -0.35 -55.88 -18.44
C THR A 508 0.66 -56.36 -19.44
#